data_AF-A0A0F7ZC71-F1
#
_entry.id   AF-A0A0F7ZC71-F1
#
_cell.length_a   1.000
_cell.length_b   1.000
_cell.length_c   1.000
_cell.angle_alpha   90.00
_cell.angle_beta   90.00
_cell.angle_gamma   90.00
#
_symmetry.space_group_name_H-M   'P 1'
#
loop_
_entity.id
_entity.type
_entity.pdbx_description
1 polymer ?
#
loop_
_entity_poly.entity_id
_entity_poly.type
_entity_poly.pdbx_seq_one_letter_code
_entity_poly.pdbx_strand_id
1 'polypeptide(L)'
;MENQLTDSSEERMFQYQSSLPSLPVPPLDESLTKYLNAVKPFLNQEEYQRTRDIVRRFENGIGKELHKKLLKRATLKRNWLEEWWLNATYLETRLSTQIYHNFGGPGSFLEHYWPIEEGTQIERGCINVWHTLKFCEQMRKEKVAVHRSGNKPLDMDQFRMLFCTCKVPGIVQDSITNYFRTENEGECPSHLIVLCQGRIFEFNSLHDGHILSPPELFRQLSYIKKKCENEPEGPGLAALTSGDRISWAKTRDYLIRLHPKNLSLLETIQSSLFVICLDDSKPQATPEDYTEITRLALAGNPTLRWGDKSYNIIAFSNGCFATNCDHAPFDAMVLVTTCSYIDSKIIETEGKWKGSDKVRNIPWPEELVFSLDQKVLNDIARAKEQYYKQTSDLELVNYAFTTFGKALIRKHHLHPDTFVQIALQLSYYRRHGHPGCCYETASTRQFYHGRTETMRPCTIEAIEWCKSMLDPTVTQGQRKHLMLKAFARHNKLMKECENGRGFDRHLLGLQLLAREQSLPMPELFLDPAFTRSGGGGNFVLSTSLVGYTRIAGAVVPMVKHGYGIIYRIRDDRIVVACSAWKSCPDTDAENFCKELFQIFQDIIKLMATAQM
;
A
#
# COMPACT_ATOMS: atom_id res chain seq x y z
N MET A 1 -6.46 -39.15 -41.76
CA MET A 1 -6.40 -37.71 -42.08
C MET A 1 -6.89 -36.98 -40.84
N GLU A 2 -6.17 -37.06 -39.72
CA GLU A 2 -4.91 -36.36 -39.40
C GLU A 2 -5.05 -34.84 -39.39
N ASN A 3 -4.69 -34.29 -38.22
CA ASN A 3 -4.27 -32.93 -37.90
C ASN A 3 -5.33 -31.83 -37.80
N GLN A 4 -5.87 -31.67 -36.59
CA GLN A 4 -5.79 -30.37 -35.93
C GLN A 4 -5.11 -30.50 -34.58
N LEU A 5 -3.89 -29.96 -34.59
CA LEU A 5 -2.94 -29.77 -33.52
C LEU A 5 -3.59 -29.33 -32.20
N THR A 6 -3.12 -29.99 -31.15
CA THR A 6 -3.06 -29.51 -29.78
C THR A 6 -2.63 -28.04 -29.73
N ASP A 7 -3.49 -27.16 -29.24
CA ASP A 7 -3.08 -25.85 -28.77
C ASP A 7 -3.83 -25.51 -27.48
N SER A 8 -3.48 -26.21 -26.40
CA SER A 8 -3.76 -25.70 -25.05
C SER A 8 -2.59 -24.80 -24.66
N SER A 9 -2.47 -23.62 -25.26
CA SER A 9 -1.46 -22.66 -24.83
C SER A 9 -1.85 -22.17 -23.43
N GLU A 10 -1.15 -22.62 -22.39
CA GLU A 10 -1.32 -22.10 -21.02
C GLU A 10 -1.19 -20.56 -21.05
N GLU A 11 -2.16 -19.87 -20.47
CA GLU A 11 -2.19 -18.40 -20.42
C GLU A 11 -1.01 -17.85 -19.61
N ARG A 12 -0.22 -16.96 -20.22
CA ARG A 12 0.93 -16.30 -19.61
C ARG A 12 0.53 -15.02 -18.87
N MET A 13 1.13 -14.81 -17.70
CA MET A 13 0.88 -13.69 -16.79
C MET A 13 0.84 -12.30 -17.47
N PHE A 14 1.75 -12.01 -18.40
CA PHE A 14 1.86 -10.69 -19.04
C PHE A 14 1.28 -10.64 -20.47
N GLN A 15 0.64 -11.71 -20.95
CA GLN A 15 0.28 -11.82 -22.37
C GLN A 15 -0.72 -10.75 -22.87
N TYR A 16 -1.50 -10.15 -21.98
CA TYR A 16 -2.49 -9.13 -22.34
C TYR A 16 -1.97 -7.69 -22.20
N GLN A 17 -0.75 -7.45 -21.70
CA GLN A 17 -0.25 -6.09 -21.43
C GLN A 17 -0.29 -5.19 -22.69
N SER A 18 0.02 -5.74 -23.87
CA SER A 18 -0.06 -5.02 -25.14
C SER A 18 -1.49 -4.72 -25.60
N SER A 19 -2.46 -5.51 -25.16
CA SER A 19 -3.88 -5.42 -25.57
C SER A 19 -4.73 -4.56 -24.64
N LEU A 20 -4.21 -4.16 -23.47
CA LEU A 20 -4.93 -3.28 -22.56
C LEU A 20 -5.23 -1.91 -23.19
N PRO A 21 -6.42 -1.32 -22.95
CA PRO A 21 -6.72 0.01 -23.43
C PRO A 21 -5.82 1.06 -22.78
N SER A 22 -5.53 2.12 -23.52
CA SER A 22 -4.87 3.31 -22.96
C SER A 22 -5.72 3.95 -21.86
N LEU A 23 -5.06 4.58 -20.87
CA LEU A 23 -5.77 5.35 -19.85
C LEU A 23 -6.48 6.56 -20.50
N PRO A 24 -7.81 6.70 -20.36
CA PRO A 24 -8.54 7.78 -20.98
C PRO A 24 -8.25 9.12 -20.29
N VAL A 25 -8.54 10.22 -20.99
CA VAL A 25 -8.64 11.56 -20.39
C VAL A 25 -10.13 11.87 -20.25
N PRO A 26 -10.67 12.09 -19.04
CA PRO A 26 -12.07 12.45 -18.85
C PRO A 26 -12.42 13.79 -19.51
N PRO A 27 -13.67 14.03 -19.93
CA PRO A 27 -14.12 15.36 -20.35
C PRO A 27 -13.92 16.41 -19.25
N LEU A 28 -13.45 17.60 -19.62
CA LEU A 28 -13.16 18.67 -18.65
C LEU A 28 -14.40 19.10 -17.86
N ASP A 29 -15.52 19.31 -18.54
CA ASP A 29 -16.81 19.71 -17.96
C ASP A 29 -17.33 18.68 -16.95
N GLU A 30 -17.21 17.38 -17.27
CA GLU A 30 -17.58 16.31 -16.35
C GLU A 30 -16.70 16.30 -15.10
N SER A 31 -15.38 16.42 -15.25
CA SER A 31 -14.45 16.47 -14.11
C SER A 31 -14.71 17.69 -13.22
N LEU A 32 -14.92 18.86 -13.80
CA LEU A 32 -15.22 20.08 -13.05
C LEU A 32 -16.59 20.02 -12.36
N THR A 33 -17.59 19.40 -12.99
CA THR A 33 -18.90 19.14 -12.37
C THR A 33 -18.78 18.20 -11.18
N LYS A 34 -17.98 17.13 -11.29
CA LYS A 34 -17.72 16.20 -10.18
C LYS A 34 -16.96 16.88 -9.05
N TYR A 35 -15.93 17.67 -9.37
CA TYR A 35 -15.22 18.49 -8.39
C TYR A 35 -16.18 19.45 -7.65
N LEU A 36 -17.02 20.18 -8.38
CA LEU A 36 -18.02 21.06 -7.77
C LEU A 36 -19.00 20.31 -6.85
N ASN A 37 -19.35 19.06 -7.16
CA ASN A 37 -20.16 18.25 -6.24
C ASN A 37 -19.38 17.77 -5.01
N ALA A 38 -18.09 17.47 -5.17
CA ALA A 38 -17.23 17.00 -4.08
C ALA A 38 -16.86 18.12 -3.09
N VAL A 39 -16.84 19.39 -3.49
CA VAL A 39 -16.57 20.50 -2.56
C VAL A 39 -17.78 20.93 -1.75
N LYS A 40 -19.01 20.72 -2.24
CA LYS A 40 -20.25 21.20 -1.60
C LYS A 40 -20.37 20.86 -0.11
N PRO A 41 -20.01 19.64 0.37
CA PRO A 41 -20.15 19.31 1.79
C PRO A 41 -19.35 20.22 2.73
N PHE A 42 -18.33 20.90 2.21
CA PHE A 42 -17.38 21.68 2.98
C PHE A 42 -17.58 23.18 2.87
N LEU A 43 -18.56 23.66 2.10
CA LEU A 43 -18.68 25.09 1.78
C LEU A 43 -20.04 25.63 2.17
N ASN A 44 -20.06 26.89 2.63
CA ASN A 44 -21.30 27.64 2.71
C ASN A 44 -21.72 28.16 1.32
N GLN A 45 -22.88 28.81 1.24
CA GLN A 45 -23.45 29.28 -0.03
C GLN A 45 -22.55 30.29 -0.77
N GLU A 46 -21.91 31.21 -0.05
CA GLU A 46 -21.05 32.24 -0.61
C GLU A 46 -19.73 31.64 -1.12
N GLU A 47 -19.10 30.79 -0.31
CA GLU A 47 -17.87 30.07 -0.68
C GLU A 47 -18.11 29.17 -1.90
N TYR A 48 -19.25 28.47 -1.93
CA TYR A 48 -19.61 27.63 -3.06
C TYR A 48 -19.84 28.45 -4.34
N GLN A 49 -20.51 29.60 -4.24
CA GLN A 49 -20.70 30.48 -5.39
C GLN A 49 -19.36 31.02 -5.92
N ARG A 50 -18.44 31.44 -5.04
CA ARG A 50 -17.07 31.81 -5.41
C ARG A 50 -16.36 30.68 -6.16
N THR A 51 -16.43 29.45 -5.62
CA THR A 51 -15.81 28.26 -6.24
C THR A 51 -16.40 27.99 -7.63
N ARG A 52 -17.72 28.14 -7.80
CA ARG A 52 -18.38 28.00 -9.11
C ARG A 52 -17.88 29.02 -10.12
N ASP A 53 -17.68 30.26 -9.70
CA ASP A 53 -17.19 31.32 -10.58
C ASP A 53 -15.72 31.07 -10.99
N ILE A 54 -14.89 30.57 -10.05
CA ILE A 54 -13.51 30.12 -10.32
C ILE A 54 -13.52 28.98 -11.34
N VAL A 55 -14.33 27.94 -11.11
CA VAL A 55 -14.45 26.79 -12.01
C VAL A 55 -14.91 27.23 -13.40
N ARG A 56 -15.89 28.14 -13.50
CA ARG A 56 -16.36 28.66 -14.79
C ARG A 56 -15.28 29.45 -15.53
N ARG A 57 -14.49 30.27 -14.83
CA ARG A 57 -13.34 30.98 -15.43
C ARG A 57 -12.25 30.01 -15.88
N PHE A 58 -11.98 28.97 -15.08
CA PHE A 58 -11.01 27.93 -15.42
C PHE A 58 -11.45 27.15 -16.66
N GLU A 59 -12.69 26.67 -16.69
CA GLU A 59 -13.27 25.92 -17.80
C GLU A 59 -13.28 26.70 -19.12
N ASN A 60 -13.61 27.99 -19.07
CA ASN A 60 -13.68 28.84 -20.26
C ASN A 60 -12.35 29.55 -20.59
N GLY A 61 -11.30 29.33 -19.78
CA GLY A 61 -10.00 29.98 -19.90
C GLY A 61 -8.87 28.97 -19.86
N ILE A 62 -7.94 29.14 -18.91
CA ILE A 62 -6.69 28.38 -18.86
C ILE A 62 -6.90 26.87 -18.74
N GLY A 63 -7.97 26.42 -18.06
CA GLY A 63 -8.29 25.00 -17.92
C GLY A 63 -8.57 24.31 -19.25
N LYS A 64 -9.26 24.98 -20.18
CA LYS A 64 -9.48 24.49 -21.54
C LYS A 64 -8.18 24.28 -22.31
N GLU A 65 -7.27 25.24 -22.20
CA GLU A 65 -5.98 25.18 -22.88
C GLU A 65 -5.06 24.10 -22.29
N LEU A 66 -5.03 23.97 -20.96
CA LEU A 66 -4.34 22.87 -20.29
C LEU A 66 -4.93 21.51 -20.69
N HIS A 67 -6.27 21.39 -20.75
CA HIS A 67 -6.94 20.15 -21.13
C HIS A 67 -6.66 19.75 -22.59
N LYS A 68 -6.63 20.70 -23.54
CA LYS A 68 -6.18 20.44 -24.92
C LYS A 68 -4.76 19.87 -24.97
N LYS A 69 -3.85 20.41 -24.15
CA LYS A 69 -2.46 19.91 -24.05
C LYS A 69 -2.41 18.52 -23.41
N LEU A 70 -3.27 18.25 -22.43
CA LEU A 70 -3.41 16.91 -21.83
C LEU A 70 -3.88 15.88 -22.85
N LEU A 71 -4.89 16.21 -23.66
CA LEU A 71 -5.35 15.37 -24.76
C LEU A 71 -4.22 15.08 -25.76
N LYS A 72 -3.45 16.11 -26.13
CA LYS A 72 -2.25 15.93 -26.98
C LYS A 72 -1.25 14.98 -26.32
N ARG A 73 -0.94 15.13 -25.04
CA ARG A 73 -0.07 14.19 -24.30
C ARG A 73 -0.60 12.75 -24.35
N ALA A 74 -1.90 12.55 -24.18
CA ALA A 74 -2.53 11.22 -24.21
C ALA A 74 -2.48 10.55 -25.59
N THR A 75 -2.32 11.31 -26.69
CA THR A 75 -2.05 10.71 -28.02
C THR A 75 -0.64 10.12 -28.14
N LEU A 76 0.30 10.56 -27.31
CA LEU A 76 1.71 10.16 -27.36
C LEU A 76 2.07 9.06 -26.35
N LYS A 77 1.17 8.75 -25.41
CA LYS A 77 1.41 7.79 -24.32
C LYS A 77 0.18 6.91 -24.10
N ARG A 78 0.37 5.59 -23.97
CA ARG A 78 -0.71 4.66 -23.57
C ARG A 78 -1.24 4.97 -22.16
N ASN A 79 -0.36 5.46 -21.29
CA ASN A 79 -0.75 6.00 -20.00
C ASN A 79 -0.13 7.39 -19.84
N TRP A 80 -0.97 8.43 -19.93
CA TRP A 80 -0.51 9.82 -19.85
C TRP A 80 -0.09 10.23 -18.43
N LEU A 81 -0.53 9.48 -17.42
CA LEU A 81 -0.42 9.81 -16.00
C LEU A 81 0.75 9.10 -15.31
N GLU A 82 1.12 7.89 -15.74
CA GLU A 82 2.06 6.99 -15.06
C GLU A 82 3.31 7.67 -14.48
N GLU A 83 4.10 8.31 -15.33
CA GLU A 83 5.34 9.02 -14.95
C GLU A 83 5.07 10.17 -13.99
N TRP A 84 4.01 10.94 -14.24
CA TRP A 84 3.62 12.07 -13.40
C TRP A 84 3.15 11.63 -12.01
N TRP A 85 2.36 10.55 -11.94
CA TRP A 85 1.89 10.01 -10.68
C TRP A 85 3.05 9.46 -9.84
N LEU A 86 3.96 8.71 -10.47
CA LEU A 86 5.15 8.19 -9.80
C LEU A 86 6.00 9.33 -9.23
N ASN A 87 6.30 10.34 -10.06
CA ASN A 87 7.17 11.44 -9.66
C ASN A 87 6.51 12.33 -8.60
N ALA A 88 5.36 12.92 -8.91
CA ALA A 88 4.73 13.93 -8.07
C ALA A 88 4.28 13.39 -6.70
N THR A 89 3.84 12.12 -6.65
CA THR A 89 3.33 11.53 -5.41
C THR A 89 4.42 10.89 -4.56
N TYR A 90 5.43 10.26 -5.19
CA TYR A 90 6.37 9.41 -4.45
C TYR A 90 7.83 9.80 -4.61
N LEU A 91 8.30 10.13 -5.82
CA LEU A 91 9.74 10.34 -6.04
C LEU A 91 10.19 11.77 -5.81
N GLU A 92 9.33 12.78 -5.92
CA GLU A 92 9.66 14.19 -5.67
C GLU A 92 9.58 14.54 -4.17
N THR A 93 8.79 13.82 -3.37
CA THR A 93 8.67 14.09 -1.92
C THR A 93 10.00 13.97 -1.20
N ARG A 94 10.30 14.90 -0.29
CA ARG A 94 11.55 14.91 0.48
C ARG A 94 11.38 14.42 1.92
N LEU A 95 10.17 14.01 2.30
CA LEU A 95 9.86 13.44 3.61
C LEU A 95 10.49 12.05 3.80
N SER A 96 10.60 11.59 5.04
CA SER A 96 11.00 10.21 5.39
C SER A 96 10.01 9.18 4.83
N THR A 97 10.23 8.67 3.62
CA THR A 97 9.25 7.81 2.94
C THR A 97 8.99 6.49 3.67
N GLN A 98 9.96 5.96 4.42
CA GLN A 98 9.80 4.70 5.14
C GLN A 98 8.62 4.70 6.12
N ILE A 99 8.34 5.83 6.78
CA ILE A 99 7.18 5.95 7.69
C ILE A 99 5.99 6.61 6.99
N TYR A 100 6.22 7.62 6.13
CA TYR A 100 5.12 8.42 5.58
C TYR A 100 4.49 7.86 4.30
N HIS A 101 5.16 6.97 3.57
CA HIS A 101 4.67 6.46 2.28
C HIS A 101 4.61 4.93 2.21
N ASN A 102 5.57 4.22 2.82
CA ASN A 102 5.54 2.76 2.80
C ASN A 102 4.27 2.24 3.47
N PHE A 103 3.72 1.16 2.91
CA PHE A 103 2.67 0.39 3.56
C PHE A 103 3.26 -0.87 4.18
N GLY A 104 2.61 -1.36 5.22
CA GLY A 104 3.00 -2.59 5.91
C GLY A 104 1.81 -3.29 6.53
N GLY A 105 1.97 -4.56 6.88
CA GLY A 105 0.87 -5.35 7.43
C GLY A 105 1.32 -6.63 8.11
N PRO A 106 0.49 -7.19 9.00
CA PRO A 106 0.76 -8.45 9.66
C PRO A 106 0.68 -9.62 8.69
N GLY A 107 1.46 -10.67 8.94
CA GLY A 107 1.31 -11.97 8.29
C GLY A 107 -0.04 -12.60 8.68
N SER A 108 -0.64 -13.35 7.76
CA SER A 108 -2.01 -13.89 7.90
C SER A 108 -2.10 -15.23 8.62
N PHE A 109 -1.04 -15.63 9.35
CA PHE A 109 -0.84 -17.01 9.79
C PHE A 109 -1.38 -17.32 11.19
N LEU A 110 -1.67 -16.28 11.98
CA LEU A 110 -2.15 -16.40 13.37
C LEU A 110 -3.49 -17.12 13.49
N GLU A 111 -4.31 -17.09 12.44
CA GLU A 111 -5.63 -17.71 12.43
C GLU A 111 -5.58 -19.23 12.13
N HIS A 112 -4.40 -19.82 11.92
CA HIS A 112 -4.26 -21.24 11.56
C HIS A 112 -2.97 -21.88 12.12
N TYR A 113 -2.09 -22.40 11.26
CA TYR A 113 -0.99 -23.31 11.60
C TYR A 113 0.20 -22.65 12.28
N TRP A 114 0.32 -21.31 12.24
CA TRP A 114 1.42 -20.58 12.88
C TRP A 114 0.89 -19.53 13.89
N PRO A 115 0.29 -19.98 15.02
CA PRO A 115 0.01 -19.09 16.15
C PRO A 115 1.32 -18.63 16.79
N ILE A 116 1.26 -17.64 17.69
CA ILE A 116 2.45 -17.13 18.39
C ILE A 116 3.17 -18.27 19.12
N GLU A 117 4.46 -18.44 18.85
CA GLU A 117 5.27 -19.51 19.43
C GLU A 117 6.75 -19.12 19.39
N GLU A 118 7.37 -18.96 20.57
CA GLU A 118 8.81 -18.69 20.66
C GLU A 118 9.66 -19.83 20.12
N GLY A 119 10.85 -19.50 19.60
CA GLY A 119 11.78 -20.48 19.03
C GLY A 119 11.44 -20.92 17.60
N THR A 120 10.32 -20.46 17.03
CA THR A 120 9.88 -20.86 15.67
C THR A 120 10.28 -19.88 14.56
N GLN A 121 10.92 -18.75 14.90
CA GLN A 121 11.29 -17.67 13.95
C GLN A 121 12.02 -18.20 12.70
N ILE A 122 13.09 -18.98 12.90
CA ILE A 122 13.93 -19.46 11.80
C ILE A 122 13.21 -20.53 10.99
N GLU A 123 12.61 -21.53 11.65
CA GLU A 123 11.90 -22.62 10.98
C GLU A 123 10.77 -22.10 10.08
N ARG A 124 9.86 -21.28 10.65
CA ARG A 124 8.76 -20.68 9.89
C ARG A 124 9.28 -19.71 8.85
N GLY A 125 10.36 -18.97 9.16
CA GLY A 125 11.01 -18.05 8.24
C GLY A 125 11.50 -18.75 6.97
N CYS A 126 12.08 -19.94 7.11
CA CYS A 126 12.55 -20.75 5.98
C CYS A 126 11.41 -21.22 5.09
N ILE A 127 10.29 -21.66 5.68
CA ILE A 127 9.10 -22.09 4.94
C ILE A 127 8.46 -20.90 4.21
N ASN A 128 8.37 -19.74 4.87
CA ASN A 128 7.85 -18.51 4.27
C ASN A 128 8.72 -18.04 3.08
N VAL A 129 10.04 -18.00 3.27
CA VAL A 129 11.02 -17.65 2.22
C VAL A 129 10.93 -18.62 1.06
N TRP A 130 10.84 -19.93 1.32
CA TRP A 130 10.65 -20.95 0.28
C TRP A 130 9.40 -20.69 -0.57
N HIS A 131 8.25 -20.45 0.05
CA HIS A 131 7.01 -20.18 -0.69
C HIS A 131 7.08 -18.84 -1.44
N THR A 132 7.76 -17.84 -0.90
CA THR A 132 8.03 -16.57 -1.58
C THR A 132 8.87 -16.79 -2.85
N LEU A 133 9.95 -17.58 -2.75
CA LEU A 133 10.79 -17.96 -3.89
C LEU A 133 10.01 -18.77 -4.93
N LYS A 134 9.10 -19.63 -4.51
CA LYS A 134 8.19 -20.36 -5.42
C LYS A 134 7.19 -19.46 -6.13
N PHE A 135 6.77 -18.36 -5.51
CA PHE A 135 5.97 -17.35 -6.19
C PHE A 135 6.82 -16.58 -7.21
N CYS A 136 8.04 -16.18 -6.84
CA CYS A 136 8.99 -15.56 -7.76
C CYS A 136 9.29 -16.44 -8.98
N GLU A 137 9.50 -17.74 -8.78
CA GLU A 137 9.68 -18.72 -9.86
C GLU A 137 8.47 -18.76 -10.81
N GLN A 138 7.25 -18.78 -10.27
CA GLN A 138 6.04 -18.71 -11.08
C GLN A 138 5.91 -17.41 -11.85
N MET A 139 6.29 -16.27 -11.27
CA MET A 139 6.31 -14.99 -11.97
C MET A 139 7.34 -14.97 -13.10
N ARG A 140 8.56 -15.48 -12.85
CA ARG A 140 9.60 -15.60 -13.88
C ARG A 140 9.15 -16.49 -15.03
N LYS A 141 8.44 -17.58 -14.74
CA LYS A 141 7.84 -18.49 -15.73
C LYS A 141 6.52 -18.00 -16.31
N GLU A 142 6.05 -16.83 -15.89
CA GLU A 142 4.76 -16.24 -16.27
C GLU A 142 3.55 -17.14 -16.02
N LYS A 143 3.60 -17.98 -14.98
CA LYS A 143 2.56 -18.93 -14.58
C LYS A 143 1.58 -18.41 -13.54
N VAL A 144 1.78 -17.18 -13.03
CA VAL A 144 0.79 -16.54 -12.16
C VAL A 144 -0.43 -16.18 -13.00
N ALA A 145 -1.60 -16.61 -12.54
CA ALA A 145 -2.86 -16.39 -13.23
C ALA A 145 -3.12 -14.89 -13.49
N VAL A 146 -3.58 -14.57 -14.69
CA VAL A 146 -3.96 -13.20 -15.07
C VAL A 146 -5.14 -12.77 -14.23
N HIS A 147 -5.02 -11.61 -13.58
CA HIS A 147 -6.14 -11.04 -12.84
C HIS A 147 -7.23 -10.54 -13.79
N ARG A 148 -8.49 -10.71 -13.39
CA ARG A 148 -9.63 -10.30 -14.22
C ARG A 148 -10.71 -9.61 -13.40
N SER A 149 -11.43 -8.71 -14.05
CA SER A 149 -12.73 -8.20 -13.58
C SER A 149 -13.81 -8.74 -14.50
N GLY A 150 -14.59 -9.71 -14.00
CA GLY A 150 -15.37 -10.59 -14.86
C GLY A 150 -14.43 -11.33 -15.83
N ASN A 151 -14.66 -11.20 -17.13
CA ASN A 151 -13.80 -11.80 -18.15
C ASN A 151 -12.69 -10.88 -18.67
N LYS A 152 -12.65 -9.61 -18.25
CA LYS A 152 -11.68 -8.62 -18.77
C LYS A 152 -10.34 -8.74 -18.03
N PRO A 153 -9.21 -8.94 -18.73
CA PRO A 153 -7.87 -8.87 -18.14
C PRO A 153 -7.62 -7.53 -17.45
N LEU A 154 -6.88 -7.58 -16.35
CA LEU A 154 -6.33 -6.42 -15.66
C LEU A 154 -4.82 -6.36 -15.88
N ASP A 155 -4.28 -5.15 -15.77
CA ASP A 155 -2.86 -4.86 -15.77
C ASP A 155 -2.12 -5.66 -14.69
N MET A 156 -1.02 -6.26 -15.11
CA MET A 156 -0.13 -7.07 -14.28
C MET A 156 1.26 -6.43 -14.14
N ASP A 157 1.52 -5.24 -14.70
CA ASP A 157 2.87 -4.65 -14.76
C ASP A 157 3.48 -4.43 -13.38
N GLN A 158 2.64 -3.98 -12.43
CA GLN A 158 3.06 -3.75 -11.05
C GLN A 158 3.70 -4.97 -10.37
N PHE A 159 3.38 -6.20 -10.80
CA PHE A 159 4.04 -7.39 -10.26
C PHE A 159 5.54 -7.42 -10.58
N ARG A 160 5.99 -6.84 -11.70
CA ARG A 160 7.41 -6.73 -12.03
C ARG A 160 8.20 -5.94 -10.97
N MET A 161 7.51 -5.15 -10.17
CA MET A 161 8.10 -4.28 -9.16
C MET A 161 8.20 -4.94 -7.77
N LEU A 162 7.71 -6.17 -7.61
CA LEU A 162 7.72 -6.85 -6.32
C LEU A 162 9.13 -7.30 -5.95
N PHE A 163 9.80 -8.02 -6.86
CA PHE A 163 11.13 -8.57 -6.66
C PHE A 163 12.19 -7.72 -7.34
N CYS A 164 13.43 -7.81 -6.88
CA CYS A 164 14.58 -7.17 -7.54
C CYS A 164 14.38 -5.67 -7.79
N THR A 165 13.62 -5.01 -6.91
CA THR A 165 13.25 -3.61 -7.08
C THR A 165 13.62 -2.82 -5.84
N CYS A 166 14.21 -1.64 -6.06
CA CYS A 166 14.63 -0.77 -4.98
C CYS A 166 14.61 0.69 -5.43
N LYS A 167 14.13 1.56 -4.57
CA LYS A 167 14.29 3.00 -4.70
C LYS A 167 15.74 3.40 -4.41
N VAL A 168 16.18 4.46 -5.06
CA VAL A 168 17.49 5.07 -4.86
C VAL A 168 17.26 6.54 -4.53
N PRO A 169 17.77 7.04 -3.39
CA PRO A 169 17.57 8.42 -2.99
C PRO A 169 18.32 9.37 -3.93
N GLY A 170 17.68 10.47 -4.31
CA GLY A 170 18.32 11.56 -5.04
C GLY A 170 18.14 12.89 -4.31
N ILE A 171 18.90 13.92 -4.70
CA ILE A 171 18.83 15.23 -4.02
C ILE A 171 17.47 15.90 -4.28
N VAL A 172 17.05 15.94 -5.55
CA VAL A 172 15.80 16.58 -5.98
C VAL A 172 14.68 15.57 -6.10
N GLN A 173 14.99 14.41 -6.68
CA GLN A 173 14.03 13.36 -6.97
C GLN A 173 14.72 12.01 -6.80
N ASP A 174 14.00 11.05 -6.22
CA ASP A 174 14.44 9.66 -6.15
C ASP A 174 14.23 8.96 -7.50
N SER A 175 14.76 7.74 -7.63
CA SER A 175 14.53 6.88 -8.80
C SER A 175 14.20 5.46 -8.38
N ILE A 176 13.47 4.72 -9.22
CA ILE A 176 13.25 3.27 -9.03
C ILE A 176 14.22 2.50 -9.93
N THR A 177 14.91 1.53 -9.35
CA THR A 177 15.67 0.52 -10.08
C THR A 177 14.90 -0.81 -10.04
N ASN A 178 14.71 -1.45 -11.20
CA ASN A 178 14.07 -2.75 -11.32
C ASN A 178 14.90 -3.71 -12.18
N TYR A 179 15.41 -4.76 -11.54
CA TYR A 179 16.24 -5.80 -12.14
C TYR A 179 15.47 -7.09 -12.43
N PHE A 180 14.17 -7.15 -12.10
CA PHE A 180 13.35 -8.32 -12.38
C PHE A 180 13.19 -8.53 -13.89
N ARG A 181 13.36 -9.78 -14.33
CA ARG A 181 13.10 -10.23 -15.69
C ARG A 181 12.31 -11.54 -15.65
N THR A 182 11.45 -11.79 -16.62
CA THR A 182 10.92 -13.14 -16.85
C THR A 182 11.97 -14.03 -17.52
N GLU A 183 11.76 -15.34 -17.56
CA GLU A 183 12.66 -16.25 -18.30
C GLU A 183 12.74 -15.88 -19.79
N ASN A 184 11.67 -15.33 -20.35
CA ASN A 184 11.63 -14.86 -21.74
C ASN A 184 12.38 -13.53 -21.96
N GLU A 185 12.65 -12.78 -20.89
CA GLU A 185 13.33 -11.48 -20.94
C GLU A 185 14.82 -11.58 -20.57
N GLY A 186 15.22 -12.68 -19.93
CA GLY A 186 16.62 -13.02 -19.65
C GLY A 186 16.92 -13.31 -18.18
N GLU A 187 18.18 -13.06 -17.82
CA GLU A 187 18.68 -13.29 -16.47
C GLU A 187 18.08 -12.32 -15.45
N CYS A 188 17.91 -12.80 -14.22
CA CYS A 188 17.44 -12.02 -13.09
C CYS A 188 18.30 -12.37 -11.88
N PRO A 189 18.60 -11.39 -11.01
CA PRO A 189 19.26 -11.68 -9.74
C PRO A 189 18.49 -12.74 -8.94
N SER A 190 19.24 -13.57 -8.21
CA SER A 190 18.70 -14.67 -7.42
C SER A 190 19.16 -14.65 -5.96
N HIS A 191 19.89 -13.63 -5.54
CA HIS A 191 20.37 -13.52 -4.16
C HIS A 191 19.33 -12.86 -3.24
N LEU A 192 19.46 -13.17 -1.96
CA LEU A 192 18.65 -12.64 -0.87
C LEU A 192 19.51 -11.79 0.04
N ILE A 193 18.89 -10.80 0.67
CA ILE A 193 19.50 -10.01 1.73
C ILE A 193 18.85 -10.36 3.05
N VAL A 194 19.66 -10.51 4.10
CA VAL A 194 19.19 -10.68 5.47
C VAL A 194 19.71 -9.54 6.35
N LEU A 195 18.80 -8.88 7.05
CA LEU A 195 19.10 -7.91 8.10
C LEU A 195 18.95 -8.58 9.46
N CYS A 196 20.01 -8.56 10.27
CA CYS A 196 20.01 -9.14 11.61
C CYS A 196 20.93 -8.32 12.51
N GLN A 197 20.43 -7.86 13.67
CA GLN A 197 21.14 -7.04 14.67
C GLN A 197 22.06 -5.95 14.05
N GLY A 198 21.48 -5.11 13.18
CA GLY A 198 22.20 -4.01 12.54
C GLY A 198 23.24 -4.39 11.48
N ARG A 199 23.32 -5.66 11.10
CA ARG A 199 24.24 -6.22 10.09
C ARG A 199 23.47 -6.69 8.86
N ILE A 200 24.18 -6.82 7.75
CA ILE A 200 23.61 -7.12 6.43
C ILE A 200 24.36 -8.32 5.84
N PHE A 201 23.62 -9.33 5.42
CA PHE A 201 24.17 -10.55 4.83
C PHE A 201 23.55 -10.83 3.47
N GLU A 202 24.30 -11.53 2.63
CA GLU A 202 23.88 -12.04 1.33
C GLU A 202 24.05 -13.55 1.26
N PHE A 203 23.12 -14.23 0.57
CA PHE A 203 23.36 -15.56 0.02
C PHE A 203 22.50 -15.78 -1.22
N ASN A 204 22.92 -16.68 -2.11
CA ASN A 204 22.14 -17.02 -3.30
C ASN A 204 20.95 -17.93 -2.94
N SER A 205 19.75 -17.64 -3.47
CA SER A 205 18.57 -18.49 -3.28
C SER A 205 18.55 -19.71 -4.19
N LEU A 206 19.51 -19.83 -5.12
CA LEU A 206 19.68 -20.94 -6.03
C LEU A 206 21.02 -21.64 -5.78
N HIS A 207 21.03 -22.96 -5.95
CA HIS A 207 22.23 -23.77 -6.06
C HIS A 207 22.01 -24.81 -7.16
N ASP A 208 22.94 -24.87 -8.11
CA ASP A 208 22.85 -25.68 -9.34
C ASP A 208 21.52 -25.49 -10.08
N GLY A 209 21.07 -24.23 -10.22
CA GLY A 209 19.81 -23.87 -10.89
C GLY A 209 18.54 -24.18 -10.10
N HIS A 210 18.64 -24.75 -8.90
CA HIS A 210 17.48 -25.12 -8.08
C HIS A 210 17.37 -24.26 -6.82
N ILE A 211 16.14 -23.87 -6.49
CA ILE A 211 15.81 -23.12 -5.27
C ILE A 211 16.28 -23.89 -4.02
N LEU A 212 16.86 -23.16 -3.06
CA LEU A 212 17.22 -23.73 -1.75
C LEU A 212 15.98 -24.23 -1.01
N SER A 213 16.02 -25.46 -0.51
CA SER A 213 14.94 -26.06 0.30
C SER A 213 14.83 -25.41 1.70
N PRO A 214 13.72 -25.56 2.43
CA PRO A 214 13.64 -25.07 3.80
C PRO A 214 14.75 -25.56 4.75
N PRO A 215 15.22 -26.82 4.72
CA PRO A 215 16.41 -27.25 5.47
C PRO A 215 17.70 -26.50 5.09
N GLU A 216 17.88 -26.18 3.81
CA GLU A 216 19.03 -25.42 3.33
C GLU A 216 18.95 -23.95 3.77
N LEU A 217 17.78 -23.33 3.63
CA LEU A 217 17.49 -22.00 4.14
C LEU A 217 17.69 -21.95 5.66
N PHE A 218 17.31 -23.01 6.39
CA PHE A 218 17.50 -23.11 7.84
C PHE A 218 18.98 -23.05 8.19
N ARG A 219 19.84 -23.73 7.43
CA ARG A 219 21.29 -23.63 7.60
C ARG A 219 21.80 -22.20 7.40
N GLN A 220 21.33 -21.51 6.35
CA GLN A 220 21.73 -20.13 6.04
C GLN A 220 21.29 -19.15 7.13
N LEU A 221 20.00 -19.13 7.47
CA LEU A 221 19.43 -18.20 8.44
C LEU A 221 19.91 -18.49 9.87
N SER A 222 20.06 -19.76 10.25
CA SER A 222 20.62 -20.12 11.56
C SER A 222 22.07 -19.70 11.71
N TYR A 223 22.89 -19.81 10.66
CA TYR A 223 24.26 -19.32 10.69
C TYR A 223 24.30 -17.81 10.93
N ILE A 224 23.50 -17.04 10.18
CA ILE A 224 23.42 -15.58 10.33
C ILE A 224 22.97 -15.21 11.75
N LYS A 225 21.91 -15.85 12.23
CA LYS A 225 21.34 -15.61 13.56
C LYS A 225 22.37 -15.87 14.67
N LYS A 226 23.00 -17.05 14.66
CA LYS A 226 24.03 -17.43 15.63
C LYS A 226 25.26 -16.51 15.55
N LYS A 227 25.68 -16.11 14.34
CA LYS A 227 26.82 -15.19 14.20
C LYS A 227 26.51 -13.84 14.85
N CYS A 228 25.32 -13.30 14.61
CA CYS A 228 24.91 -12.03 15.22
C CYS A 228 24.79 -12.14 16.75
N GLU A 229 24.20 -13.22 17.27
CA GLU A 229 24.07 -13.43 18.72
C GLU A 229 25.40 -13.52 19.48
N ASN A 230 26.47 -13.94 18.81
CA ASN A 230 27.80 -14.10 19.40
C ASN A 230 28.74 -12.91 19.16
N GLU A 231 28.28 -11.87 18.46
CA GLU A 231 29.09 -10.71 18.11
C GLU A 231 28.36 -9.40 18.48
N PRO A 232 29.06 -8.25 18.60
CA PRO A 232 28.40 -6.98 18.85
C PRO A 232 27.40 -6.62 17.75
N GLU A 233 26.38 -5.83 18.11
CA GLU A 233 25.45 -5.25 17.13
C GLU A 233 26.23 -4.51 16.04
N GLY A 234 25.79 -4.69 14.79
CA GLY A 234 26.38 -4.00 13.65
C GLY A 234 26.14 -2.49 13.67
N PRO A 235 26.73 -1.76 12.73
CA PRO A 235 26.60 -0.31 12.65
C PRO A 235 25.16 0.16 12.42
N GLY A 236 24.27 -0.70 11.89
CA GLY A 236 22.87 -0.36 11.65
C GLY A 236 22.66 0.53 10.43
N LEU A 237 23.47 0.33 9.38
CA LEU A 237 23.47 1.15 8.15
C LEU A 237 22.08 1.30 7.52
N ALA A 238 21.25 0.25 7.58
CA ALA A 238 19.91 0.25 7.02
C ALA A 238 19.02 1.39 7.57
N ALA A 239 19.30 1.88 8.78
CA ALA A 239 18.58 3.00 9.38
C ALA A 239 18.72 4.31 8.57
N LEU A 240 19.72 4.46 7.71
CA LEU A 240 19.82 5.62 6.83
C LEU A 240 18.65 5.72 5.84
N THR A 241 18.05 4.58 5.46
CA THR A 241 16.91 4.53 4.54
C THR A 241 15.63 5.12 5.15
N SER A 242 15.59 5.31 6.47
CA SER A 242 14.46 5.91 7.18
C SER A 242 14.55 7.43 7.34
N GLY A 243 15.71 8.02 7.03
CA GLY A 243 15.91 9.47 7.06
C GLY A 243 15.10 10.20 5.99
N ASP A 244 15.08 11.54 6.08
CA ASP A 244 14.57 12.37 4.99
C ASP A 244 15.38 12.13 3.70
N ARG A 245 14.75 12.32 2.55
CA ARG A 245 15.32 11.85 1.28
C ARG A 245 16.59 12.59 0.89
N ILE A 246 16.71 13.85 1.29
CA ILE A 246 17.88 14.68 1.00
C ILE A 246 19.06 14.25 1.86
N SER A 247 18.85 14.07 3.17
CA SER A 247 19.89 13.58 4.08
C SER A 247 20.36 12.19 3.66
N TRP A 248 19.44 11.29 3.29
CA TRP A 248 19.79 9.96 2.81
C TRP A 248 20.61 10.04 1.51
N ALA A 249 20.17 10.82 0.51
CA ALA A 249 20.92 10.99 -0.73
C ALA A 249 22.36 11.50 -0.48
N LYS A 250 22.52 12.52 0.36
CA LYS A 250 23.85 13.07 0.70
C LYS A 250 24.75 12.05 1.41
N THR A 251 24.18 11.29 2.35
CA THR A 251 24.94 10.27 3.09
C THR A 251 25.30 9.10 2.19
N ARG A 252 24.40 8.66 1.30
CA ARG A 252 24.68 7.63 0.29
C ARG A 252 25.83 8.04 -0.62
N ASP A 253 25.81 9.27 -1.14
CA ASP A 253 26.88 9.80 -2.00
C ASP A 253 28.21 9.88 -1.26
N TYR A 254 28.20 10.29 0.01
CA TYR A 254 29.39 10.32 0.85
C TYR A 254 29.94 8.90 1.09
N LEU A 255 29.06 7.95 1.41
CA LEU A 255 29.41 6.54 1.62
C LEU A 255 30.08 5.93 0.39
N ILE A 256 29.60 6.25 -0.82
CA ILE A 256 30.19 5.79 -2.08
C ILE A 256 31.59 6.39 -2.29
N ARG A 257 31.77 7.69 -2.02
CA ARG A 257 33.09 8.35 -2.13
C ARG A 257 34.10 7.86 -1.10
N LEU A 258 33.64 7.41 0.07
CA LEU A 258 34.52 6.91 1.13
C LEU A 258 35.26 5.63 0.71
N HIS A 259 34.61 4.75 -0.06
CA HIS A 259 35.25 3.56 -0.61
C HIS A 259 34.47 2.99 -1.81
N PRO A 260 35.12 2.66 -2.95
CA PRO A 260 34.42 2.20 -4.16
C PRO A 260 33.59 0.93 -3.94
N LYS A 261 34.05 0.00 -3.08
CA LYS A 261 33.28 -1.21 -2.73
C LYS A 261 31.86 -0.92 -2.19
N ASN A 262 31.66 0.22 -1.53
CA ASN A 262 30.37 0.54 -0.91
C ASN A 262 29.25 0.67 -1.95
N LEU A 263 29.56 1.15 -3.17
CA LEU A 263 28.58 1.18 -4.25
C LEU A 263 28.14 -0.23 -4.63
N SER A 264 29.10 -1.14 -4.84
CA SER A 264 28.80 -2.54 -5.17
C SER A 264 27.96 -3.20 -4.07
N LEU A 265 28.28 -2.99 -2.79
CA LEU A 265 27.46 -3.50 -1.67
C LEU A 265 26.03 -2.91 -1.67
N LEU A 266 25.86 -1.63 -1.99
CA LEU A 266 24.53 -1.02 -2.13
C LEU A 266 23.76 -1.62 -3.32
N GLU A 267 24.42 -1.87 -4.44
CA GLU A 267 23.83 -2.47 -5.64
C GLU A 267 23.43 -3.93 -5.41
N THR A 268 24.21 -4.68 -4.63
CA THR A 268 23.83 -6.00 -4.13
C THR A 268 22.50 -5.92 -3.37
N ILE A 269 22.34 -4.95 -2.46
CA ILE A 269 21.08 -4.78 -1.72
C ILE A 269 19.92 -4.38 -2.65
N GLN A 270 20.17 -3.48 -3.60
CA GLN A 270 19.16 -2.99 -4.54
C GLN A 270 18.66 -4.11 -5.47
N SER A 271 19.55 -4.96 -5.96
CA SER A 271 19.25 -6.01 -6.95
C SER A 271 18.70 -7.31 -6.35
N SER A 272 18.83 -7.53 -5.04
CA SER A 272 18.33 -8.75 -4.37
C SER A 272 16.85 -9.01 -4.61
N LEU A 273 16.41 -10.27 -4.57
CA LEU A 273 15.00 -10.63 -4.77
C LEU A 273 14.09 -9.87 -3.81
N PHE A 274 14.39 -9.93 -2.52
CA PHE A 274 13.72 -9.20 -1.43
C PHE A 274 14.63 -9.20 -0.19
N VAL A 275 14.23 -8.46 0.84
CA VAL A 275 14.96 -8.38 2.11
C VAL A 275 14.23 -9.19 3.19
N ILE A 276 14.98 -10.01 3.93
CA ILE A 276 14.51 -10.76 5.10
C ILE A 276 15.02 -10.06 6.36
N CYS A 277 14.13 -9.75 7.29
CA CYS A 277 14.46 -9.06 8.53
C CYS A 277 14.27 -10.03 9.70
N LEU A 278 15.34 -10.38 10.40
CA LEU A 278 15.29 -11.19 11.62
C LEU A 278 15.18 -10.23 12.82
N ASP A 279 13.96 -10.00 13.28
CA ASP A 279 13.61 -9.05 14.33
C ASP A 279 13.45 -9.75 15.68
N ASP A 280 14.16 -9.29 16.70
CA ASP A 280 14.14 -9.88 18.04
C ASP A 280 12.90 -9.50 18.85
N SER A 281 12.10 -8.54 18.36
CA SER A 281 10.84 -8.14 18.98
C SER A 281 9.84 -9.31 19.06
N LYS A 282 9.00 -9.31 20.10
CA LYS A 282 8.00 -10.35 20.39
C LYS A 282 6.58 -9.75 20.45
N PRO A 283 6.04 -9.25 19.31
CA PRO A 283 4.74 -8.60 19.32
C PRO A 283 3.63 -9.55 19.76
N GLN A 284 2.76 -9.09 20.64
CA GLN A 284 1.54 -9.79 21.01
C GLN A 284 0.47 -9.60 19.94
N ALA A 285 -0.31 -10.65 19.69
CA ALA A 285 -1.46 -10.60 18.79
C ALA A 285 -2.41 -11.78 19.05
N THR A 286 -3.67 -11.57 18.71
CA THR A 286 -4.70 -12.60 18.66
C THR A 286 -5.40 -12.55 17.29
N PRO A 287 -6.25 -13.54 16.95
CA PRO A 287 -7.09 -13.46 15.76
C PRO A 287 -8.02 -12.22 15.71
N GLU A 288 -8.25 -11.57 16.86
CA GLU A 288 -9.08 -10.38 17.03
C GLU A 288 -8.30 -9.07 17.10
N ASP A 289 -7.03 -9.10 17.51
CA ASP A 289 -6.17 -7.91 17.67
C ASP A 289 -4.77 -8.14 17.09
N TYR A 290 -4.46 -7.41 16.02
CA TYR A 290 -3.18 -7.43 15.29
C TYR A 290 -2.34 -6.18 15.52
N THR A 291 -2.71 -5.35 16.51
CA THR A 291 -2.21 -3.98 16.67
C THR A 291 -0.69 -3.93 16.76
N GLU A 292 -0.08 -4.73 17.64
CA GLU A 292 1.35 -4.64 17.89
C GLU A 292 2.18 -5.07 16.68
N ILE A 293 1.81 -6.18 16.02
CA ILE A 293 2.46 -6.65 14.78
C ILE A 293 2.36 -5.58 13.69
N THR A 294 1.17 -5.00 13.52
CA THR A 294 0.92 -3.97 12.49
C THR A 294 1.71 -2.70 12.76
N ARG A 295 1.79 -2.28 14.03
CA ARG A 295 2.62 -1.15 14.45
C ARG A 295 4.10 -1.41 14.16
N LEU A 296 4.63 -2.59 14.49
CA LEU A 296 6.03 -2.93 14.19
C LEU A 296 6.29 -3.12 12.69
N ALA A 297 5.28 -3.45 11.89
CA ALA A 297 5.38 -3.48 10.43
C ALA A 297 5.71 -2.09 9.86
N LEU A 298 5.06 -1.04 10.38
CA LEU A 298 5.28 0.36 9.94
C LEU A 298 6.45 1.04 10.66
N ALA A 299 6.58 0.82 11.96
CA ALA A 299 7.38 1.64 12.89
C ALA A 299 8.42 0.82 13.69
N GLY A 300 8.74 -0.41 13.25
CA GLY A 300 9.74 -1.27 13.89
C GLY A 300 11.18 -0.75 13.78
N ASN A 301 12.14 -1.54 14.25
CA ASN A 301 13.56 -1.15 14.30
C ASN A 301 14.11 -0.78 12.90
N PRO A 302 14.57 0.47 12.65
CA PRO A 302 15.01 0.90 11.32
C PRO A 302 16.35 0.27 10.91
N THR A 303 17.12 -0.31 11.84
CA THR A 303 18.34 -1.07 11.50
C THR A 303 18.06 -2.42 10.85
N LEU A 304 16.82 -2.89 10.97
CA LEU A 304 16.33 -4.16 10.45
C LEU A 304 15.33 -3.95 9.33
N ARG A 305 15.37 -2.81 8.63
CA ARG A 305 14.53 -2.51 7.46
C ARG A 305 15.34 -1.80 6.40
N TRP A 306 15.20 -2.23 5.16
CA TRP A 306 15.64 -1.44 4.02
C TRP A 306 14.43 -0.71 3.47
N GLY A 307 14.15 0.50 3.95
CA GLY A 307 12.94 1.27 3.65
C GLY A 307 12.75 1.58 2.16
N ASP A 308 13.82 1.53 1.37
CA ASP A 308 13.81 1.71 -0.07
C ASP A 308 13.51 0.43 -0.86
N LYS A 309 13.46 -0.74 -0.20
CA LYS A 309 13.18 -2.00 -0.89
C LYS A 309 11.70 -2.11 -1.18
N SER A 310 11.38 -2.60 -2.38
CA SER A 310 10.01 -2.91 -2.78
C SER A 310 9.32 -3.89 -1.82
N TYR A 311 10.08 -4.85 -1.27
CA TYR A 311 9.55 -5.90 -0.42
C TYR A 311 10.53 -6.30 0.71
N ASN A 312 10.12 -6.02 1.95
CA ASN A 312 10.76 -6.51 3.17
C ASN A 312 9.83 -7.51 3.86
N ILE A 313 10.33 -8.73 4.12
CA ILE A 313 9.70 -9.73 5.00
C ILE A 313 10.29 -9.56 6.38
N ILE A 314 9.44 -9.54 7.40
CA ILE A 314 9.84 -9.37 8.79
C ILE A 314 9.44 -10.63 9.55
N ALA A 315 10.41 -11.33 10.10
CA ALA A 315 10.21 -12.50 10.96
C ALA A 315 10.54 -12.11 12.39
N PHE A 316 9.55 -12.14 13.28
CA PHE A 316 9.71 -11.82 14.71
C PHE A 316 10.15 -13.06 15.50
N SER A 317 10.81 -12.87 16.64
CA SER A 317 11.40 -13.96 17.42
C SER A 317 10.38 -14.95 18.00
N ASN A 318 9.11 -14.52 18.14
CA ASN A 318 7.97 -15.34 18.53
C ASN A 318 7.22 -16.00 17.36
N GLY A 319 7.85 -16.08 16.18
CA GLY A 319 7.29 -16.78 15.03
C GLY A 319 6.18 -16.02 14.29
N CYS A 320 5.91 -14.76 14.67
CA CYS A 320 5.03 -13.86 13.94
C CYS A 320 5.73 -13.29 12.70
N PHE A 321 4.93 -12.83 11.74
CA PHE A 321 5.43 -12.19 10.53
C PHE A 321 4.78 -10.85 10.28
N ALA A 322 5.50 -9.99 9.57
CA ALA A 322 4.96 -8.77 8.98
C ALA A 322 5.68 -8.46 7.66
N THR A 323 5.20 -7.44 6.97
CA THR A 323 5.78 -6.94 5.73
C THR A 323 5.86 -5.41 5.74
N ASN A 324 6.84 -4.86 5.03
CA ASN A 324 6.97 -3.42 4.77
C ASN A 324 7.44 -3.22 3.33
N CYS A 325 6.76 -2.36 2.57
CA CYS A 325 6.99 -2.18 1.14
C CYS A 325 7.07 -0.70 0.79
N ASP A 326 8.04 -0.33 -0.03
CA ASP A 326 8.00 0.95 -0.73
C ASP A 326 6.74 1.02 -1.60
N HIS A 327 5.96 2.09 -1.43
CA HIS A 327 4.72 2.31 -2.18
C HIS A 327 4.95 2.97 -3.55
N ALA A 328 6.14 3.53 -3.77
CA ALA A 328 6.45 4.22 -5.01
C ALA A 328 6.25 3.32 -6.26
N PRO A 329 6.78 2.09 -6.33
CA PRO A 329 6.75 1.33 -7.56
C PRO A 329 5.46 0.51 -7.77
N PHE A 330 4.67 0.21 -6.73
CA PHE A 330 3.40 -0.55 -6.87
C PHE A 330 2.39 -0.29 -5.75
N ASP A 331 1.16 -0.75 -5.94
CA ASP A 331 0.04 -0.66 -5.00
C ASP A 331 -0.16 -1.97 -4.24
N ALA A 332 -0.74 -1.90 -3.03
CA ALA A 332 -0.81 -3.01 -2.06
C ALA A 332 -1.35 -4.34 -2.62
N MET A 333 -2.16 -4.35 -3.67
CA MET A 333 -2.73 -5.56 -4.25
C MET A 333 -1.69 -6.58 -4.76
N VAL A 334 -0.50 -6.15 -5.17
CA VAL A 334 0.59 -7.06 -5.54
C VAL A 334 1.07 -7.87 -4.34
N LEU A 335 1.24 -7.18 -3.19
CA LEU A 335 1.61 -7.82 -1.93
C LEU A 335 0.47 -8.72 -1.42
N VAL A 336 -0.78 -8.25 -1.48
CA VAL A 336 -1.96 -9.04 -1.07
C VAL A 336 -2.03 -10.36 -1.83
N THR A 337 -1.82 -10.35 -3.14
CA THR A 337 -1.80 -11.57 -3.95
C THR A 337 -0.66 -12.50 -3.54
N THR A 338 0.54 -11.95 -3.37
CA THR A 338 1.74 -12.73 -2.97
C THR A 338 1.53 -13.38 -1.60
N CYS A 339 1.12 -12.59 -0.61
CA CYS A 339 0.87 -13.08 0.74
C CYS A 339 -0.31 -14.07 0.77
N SER A 340 -1.36 -13.86 -0.03
CA SER A 340 -2.47 -14.81 -0.13
C SER A 340 -2.05 -16.15 -0.75
N TYR A 341 -1.13 -16.13 -1.72
CA TYR A 341 -0.53 -17.35 -2.25
C TYR A 341 0.28 -18.08 -1.16
N ILE A 342 1.17 -17.37 -0.45
CA ILE A 342 1.99 -17.95 0.61
C ILE A 342 1.11 -18.53 1.72
N ASP A 343 0.09 -17.80 2.14
CA ASP A 343 -0.90 -18.22 3.13
C ASP A 343 -1.64 -19.50 2.70
N SER A 344 -2.06 -19.58 1.43
CA SER A 344 -2.68 -20.80 0.90
C SER A 344 -1.74 -22.01 0.92
N LYS A 345 -0.45 -21.79 0.65
CA LYS A 345 0.56 -22.85 0.68
C LYS A 345 0.90 -23.30 2.09
N ILE A 346 0.94 -22.39 3.05
CA ILE A 346 1.09 -22.73 4.47
C ILE A 346 -0.09 -23.58 4.94
N ILE A 347 -1.31 -23.26 4.52
CA ILE A 347 -2.49 -24.09 4.83
C ILE A 347 -2.38 -25.47 4.19
N GLU A 348 -2.03 -25.54 2.91
CA GLU A 348 -1.86 -26.81 2.17
C GLU A 348 -0.81 -27.72 2.80
N THR A 349 0.29 -27.15 3.31
CA THR A 349 1.37 -27.90 3.95
C THR A 349 1.22 -28.04 5.45
N GLU A 350 0.11 -27.57 6.04
CA GLU A 350 -0.14 -27.56 7.48
C GLU A 350 0.98 -26.86 8.27
N GLY A 351 1.56 -25.82 7.67
CA GLY A 351 2.64 -25.02 8.24
C GLY A 351 3.99 -25.73 8.33
N LYS A 352 4.18 -26.86 7.65
CA LYS A 352 5.38 -27.71 7.76
C LYS A 352 6.07 -27.92 6.43
N TRP A 353 7.37 -28.20 6.49
CA TRP A 353 8.11 -28.76 5.36
C TRP A 353 7.80 -30.26 5.25
N LYS A 354 7.41 -30.73 4.06
CA LYS A 354 7.09 -32.14 3.76
C LYS A 354 8.03 -32.75 2.70
N GLY A 355 9.09 -32.04 2.32
CA GLY A 355 10.06 -32.52 1.33
C GLY A 355 11.28 -33.15 1.98
N SER A 356 12.37 -33.29 1.23
CA SER A 356 13.61 -33.88 1.72
C SER A 356 14.33 -33.00 2.76
N ASP A 357 14.87 -33.62 3.80
CA ASP A 357 15.75 -32.97 4.79
C ASP A 357 17.21 -32.86 4.35
N LYS A 358 17.52 -33.29 3.11
CA LYS A 358 18.87 -33.20 2.56
C LYS A 358 19.30 -31.74 2.42
N VAL A 359 20.47 -31.44 2.96
CA VAL A 359 21.13 -30.14 2.82
C VAL A 359 22.34 -30.30 1.90
N ARG A 360 22.31 -29.66 0.72
CA ARG A 360 23.42 -29.71 -0.24
C ARG A 360 24.63 -28.91 0.28
N ASN A 361 25.79 -29.15 -0.34
CA ASN A 361 27.00 -28.38 -0.07
C ASN A 361 26.94 -27.01 -0.76
N ILE A 362 26.13 -26.11 -0.19
CA ILE A 362 25.93 -24.76 -0.69
C ILE A 362 26.91 -23.77 -0.03
N PRO A 363 27.23 -22.62 -0.64
CA PRO A 363 28.06 -21.58 -0.01
C PRO A 363 27.47 -21.04 1.31
N TRP A 364 28.32 -20.48 2.17
CA TRP A 364 27.89 -19.80 3.40
C TRP A 364 27.43 -18.37 3.09
N PRO A 365 26.56 -17.77 3.94
CA PRO A 365 26.23 -16.36 3.82
C PRO A 365 27.45 -15.48 3.99
N GLU A 366 27.55 -14.48 3.13
CA GLU A 366 28.58 -13.46 3.19
C GLU A 366 28.03 -12.21 3.87
N GLU A 367 28.84 -11.58 4.71
CA GLU A 367 28.47 -10.32 5.35
C GLU A 367 28.89 -9.14 4.49
N LEU A 368 27.96 -8.22 4.24
CA LEU A 368 28.22 -7.00 3.49
C LEU A 368 28.85 -5.95 4.41
N VAL A 369 30.17 -6.02 4.57
CA VAL A 369 30.94 -5.13 5.46
C VAL A 369 31.30 -3.82 4.75
N PHE A 370 30.51 -2.78 5.02
CA PHE A 370 30.74 -1.44 4.52
C PHE A 370 31.98 -0.79 5.12
N SER A 371 32.72 0.00 4.32
CA SER A 371 33.72 0.92 4.86
C SER A 371 33.01 2.15 5.40
N LEU A 372 33.10 2.38 6.71
CA LEU A 372 32.45 3.48 7.42
C LEU A 372 33.49 4.32 8.16
N ASP A 373 33.24 5.62 8.26
CA ASP A 373 33.98 6.53 9.11
C ASP A 373 33.07 7.11 10.19
N GLN A 374 33.63 7.94 11.07
CA GLN A 374 32.86 8.56 12.16
C GLN A 374 31.70 9.42 11.65
N LYS A 375 31.83 10.04 10.48
CA LYS A 375 30.76 10.86 9.90
C LYS A 375 29.55 9.99 9.57
N VAL A 376 29.75 8.87 8.87
CA VAL A 376 28.64 7.95 8.53
C VAL A 376 28.02 7.34 9.79
N LEU A 377 28.82 6.97 10.78
CA LEU A 377 28.31 6.47 12.07
C LEU A 377 27.42 7.51 12.77
N ASN A 378 27.81 8.78 12.74
CA ASN A 378 26.99 9.88 13.28
C ASN A 378 25.70 10.10 12.45
N ASP A 379 25.77 9.97 11.12
CA ASP A 379 24.59 10.04 10.25
C ASP A 379 23.61 8.89 10.56
N ILE A 380 24.10 7.67 10.82
CA ILE A 380 23.26 6.52 11.23
C ILE A 380 22.59 6.80 12.58
N ALA A 381 23.35 7.26 13.57
CA ALA A 381 22.81 7.57 14.90
C ALA A 381 21.70 8.63 14.83
N ARG A 382 21.90 9.69 14.03
CA ARG A 382 20.90 10.73 13.80
C ARG A 382 19.64 10.20 13.11
N ALA A 383 19.80 9.35 12.09
CA ALA A 383 18.67 8.74 11.39
C ALA A 383 17.83 7.87 12.33
N LYS A 384 18.48 7.07 13.19
CA LYS A 384 17.82 6.29 14.26
C LYS A 384 17.01 7.20 15.18
N GLU A 385 17.65 8.23 15.74
CA GLU A 385 17.02 9.16 16.69
C GLU A 385 15.78 9.85 16.08
N GLN A 386 15.93 10.40 14.88
CA GLN A 386 14.85 11.07 14.17
C GLN A 386 13.69 10.12 13.86
N TYR A 387 14.00 8.91 13.40
CA TYR A 387 12.99 7.91 13.09
C TYR A 387 12.21 7.45 14.33
N TYR A 388 12.89 7.18 15.44
CA TYR A 388 12.21 6.82 16.69
C TYR A 388 11.35 7.96 17.23
N LYS A 389 11.83 9.21 17.11
CA LYS A 389 11.01 10.38 17.45
C LYS A 389 9.74 10.45 16.60
N GLN A 390 9.85 10.31 15.28
CA GLN A 390 8.70 10.33 14.35
C GLN A 390 7.72 9.19 14.63
N THR A 391 8.22 7.97 14.79
CA THR A 391 7.38 6.78 14.97
C THR A 391 6.77 6.65 16.36
N SER A 392 7.35 7.27 17.38
CA SER A 392 6.76 7.34 18.72
C SER A 392 5.40 8.05 18.73
N ASP A 393 5.19 8.96 17.77
CA ASP A 393 3.96 9.74 17.60
C ASP A 393 2.83 8.96 16.91
N LEU A 394 3.12 7.78 16.34
CA LEU A 394 2.10 6.95 15.69
C LEU A 394 1.18 6.31 16.74
N GLU A 395 -0.11 6.58 16.62
CA GLU A 395 -1.17 5.77 17.22
C GLU A 395 -1.70 4.82 16.15
N LEU A 396 -1.85 3.54 16.48
CA LEU A 396 -2.38 2.55 15.56
C LEU A 396 -3.14 1.48 16.33
N VAL A 397 -4.28 1.07 15.79
CA VAL A 397 -5.07 -0.08 16.23
C VAL A 397 -5.40 -0.95 15.02
N ASN A 398 -5.50 -2.26 15.20
CA ASN A 398 -5.90 -3.18 14.14
C ASN A 398 -6.77 -4.31 14.69
N TYR A 399 -8.09 -4.13 14.58
CA TYR A 399 -9.08 -5.00 15.21
C TYR A 399 -9.93 -5.76 14.21
N ALA A 400 -10.36 -6.96 14.60
CA ALA A 400 -11.36 -7.74 13.88
C ALA A 400 -12.75 -7.50 14.48
N PHE A 401 -13.66 -6.96 13.67
CA PHE A 401 -15.09 -7.01 13.89
C PHE A 401 -15.63 -8.39 13.49
N THR A 402 -15.96 -9.21 14.48
CA THR A 402 -16.35 -10.62 14.29
C THR A 402 -17.86 -10.88 14.38
N THR A 403 -18.68 -9.84 14.62
CA THR A 403 -20.14 -10.00 14.73
C THR A 403 -20.77 -10.44 13.41
N PHE A 404 -20.26 -9.96 12.28
CA PHE A 404 -20.62 -10.41 10.94
C PHE A 404 -19.58 -9.94 9.89
N GLY A 405 -19.67 -10.49 8.68
CA GLY A 405 -18.90 -10.05 7.53
C GLY A 405 -19.75 -9.85 6.27
N LYS A 406 -19.12 -9.95 5.10
CA LYS A 406 -19.81 -9.72 3.81
C LYS A 406 -20.97 -10.67 3.55
N ALA A 407 -20.99 -11.86 4.17
CA ALA A 407 -22.10 -12.80 3.98
C ALA A 407 -23.42 -12.21 4.48
N LEU A 408 -23.43 -11.55 5.64
CA LEU A 408 -24.63 -10.89 6.15
C LEU A 408 -24.93 -9.59 5.40
N ILE A 409 -23.91 -8.78 5.10
CA ILE A 409 -24.10 -7.50 4.39
C ILE A 409 -24.75 -7.73 3.02
N ARG A 410 -24.31 -8.76 2.29
CA ARG A 410 -24.88 -9.13 0.98
C ARG A 410 -26.30 -9.67 1.07
N LYS A 411 -26.70 -10.31 2.17
CA LYS A 411 -28.11 -10.72 2.41
C LYS A 411 -29.07 -9.52 2.47
N HIS A 412 -28.57 -8.36 2.87
CA HIS A 412 -29.33 -7.10 2.84
C HIS A 412 -29.17 -6.32 1.51
N HIS A 413 -28.61 -6.95 0.46
CA HIS A 413 -28.35 -6.34 -0.85
C HIS A 413 -27.44 -5.10 -0.79
N LEU A 414 -26.56 -5.03 0.20
CA LEU A 414 -25.56 -3.98 0.33
C LEU A 414 -24.20 -4.46 -0.19
N HIS A 415 -23.47 -3.56 -0.84
CA HIS A 415 -22.08 -3.84 -1.24
C HIS A 415 -21.16 -3.70 -0.02
N PRO A 416 -20.31 -4.69 0.32
CA PRO A 416 -19.53 -4.69 1.58
C PRO A 416 -18.52 -3.55 1.71
N ASP A 417 -17.90 -3.16 0.61
CA ASP A 417 -16.92 -2.06 0.62
C ASP A 417 -17.61 -0.72 0.91
N THR A 418 -18.66 -0.44 0.14
CA THR A 418 -19.55 0.70 0.31
C THR A 418 -20.14 0.77 1.71
N PHE A 419 -20.47 -0.39 2.31
CA PHE A 419 -20.93 -0.47 3.68
C PHE A 419 -19.90 0.10 4.67
N VAL A 420 -18.63 -0.28 4.52
CA VAL A 420 -17.55 0.25 5.36
C VAL A 420 -17.36 1.74 5.11
N GLN A 421 -17.32 2.17 3.85
CA GLN A 421 -17.10 3.58 3.49
C GLN A 421 -18.19 4.52 3.98
N ILE A 422 -19.45 4.11 3.84
CA ILE A 422 -20.59 4.88 4.36
C ILE A 422 -20.53 4.90 5.89
N ALA A 423 -20.26 3.78 6.56
CA ALA A 423 -20.07 3.75 8.00
C ALA A 423 -18.97 4.71 8.48
N LEU A 424 -17.83 4.77 7.78
CA LEU A 424 -16.73 5.70 8.08
C LEU A 424 -17.16 7.16 8.03
N GLN A 425 -18.04 7.53 7.09
CA GLN A 425 -18.58 8.90 7.04
C GLN A 425 -19.38 9.24 8.30
N LEU A 426 -20.21 8.31 8.79
CA LEU A 426 -20.98 8.53 10.02
C LEU A 426 -20.08 8.53 11.26
N SER A 427 -19.07 7.66 11.33
CA SER A 427 -18.11 7.64 12.44
C SER A 427 -17.39 8.98 12.57
N TYR A 428 -16.88 9.51 11.45
CA TYR A 428 -16.21 10.79 11.48
C TYR A 428 -17.19 11.93 11.82
N TYR A 429 -18.37 11.96 11.19
CA TYR A 429 -19.34 13.03 11.41
C TYR A 429 -19.84 13.08 12.85
N ARG A 430 -20.12 11.92 13.47
CA ARG A 430 -20.58 11.83 14.86
C ARG A 430 -19.50 12.28 15.84
N ARG A 431 -18.24 11.94 15.58
CA ARG A 431 -17.11 12.31 16.45
C ARG A 431 -16.73 13.79 16.34
N HIS A 432 -16.64 14.30 15.12
CA HIS A 432 -16.05 15.63 14.84
C HIS A 432 -17.10 16.72 14.60
N GLY A 433 -18.38 16.35 14.47
CA GLY A 433 -19.48 17.29 14.25
C GLY A 433 -19.52 17.93 12.86
N HIS A 434 -18.63 17.53 11.95
CA HIS A 434 -18.57 18.03 10.58
C HIS A 434 -18.16 16.92 9.58
N PRO A 435 -18.40 17.11 8.27
CA PRO A 435 -17.93 16.19 7.22
C PRO A 435 -16.41 16.02 7.23
N GLY A 436 -15.94 14.78 7.06
CA GLY A 436 -14.52 14.46 6.88
C GLY A 436 -14.19 14.17 5.42
N CYS A 437 -13.38 15.01 4.78
CA CYS A 437 -12.92 14.75 3.42
C CYS A 437 -12.18 13.41 3.34
N CYS A 438 -12.68 12.52 2.48
CA CYS A 438 -12.26 11.13 2.43
C CYS A 438 -11.69 10.78 1.06
N TYR A 439 -10.52 10.14 1.08
CA TYR A 439 -9.90 9.47 -0.05
C TYR A 439 -10.18 7.98 0.06
N GLU A 440 -10.66 7.39 -1.03
CA GLU A 440 -10.70 5.95 -1.21
C GLU A 440 -9.99 5.56 -2.51
N THR A 441 -9.14 4.53 -2.42
CA THR A 441 -8.45 3.97 -3.59
C THR A 441 -9.43 3.28 -4.55
N ALA A 442 -9.50 3.77 -5.79
CA ALA A 442 -10.15 3.06 -6.89
C ALA A 442 -9.10 2.53 -7.87
N SER A 443 -9.05 1.22 -8.10
CA SER A 443 -8.10 0.62 -9.04
C SER A 443 -8.45 0.96 -10.49
N THR A 444 -7.46 1.38 -11.28
CA THR A 444 -7.60 1.65 -12.72
C THR A 444 -6.90 0.60 -13.57
N ARG A 445 -6.55 -0.57 -13.00
CA ARG A 445 -5.84 -1.67 -13.66
C ARG A 445 -6.53 -2.23 -14.90
N GLN A 446 -7.76 -1.85 -15.23
CA GLN A 446 -8.34 -2.20 -16.52
C GLN A 446 -7.69 -1.47 -17.71
N PHE A 447 -6.85 -0.46 -17.44
CA PHE A 447 -6.05 0.27 -18.42
C PHE A 447 -4.57 -0.11 -18.31
N TYR A 448 -3.84 0.08 -19.40
CA TYR A 448 -2.39 -0.15 -19.47
C TYR A 448 -1.65 0.64 -18.38
N HIS A 449 -0.91 -0.07 -17.53
CA HIS A 449 -0.18 0.47 -16.39
C HIS A 449 -1.06 1.30 -15.44
N GLY A 450 -2.37 0.99 -15.40
CA GLY A 450 -3.31 1.62 -14.51
C GLY A 450 -2.97 1.34 -13.05
N ARG A 451 -2.86 2.40 -12.25
CA ARG A 451 -2.68 2.33 -10.79
C ARG A 451 -3.98 2.66 -10.08
N THR A 452 -4.13 3.93 -9.69
CA THR A 452 -5.23 4.36 -8.83
C THR A 452 -5.87 5.67 -9.32
N GLU A 453 -7.16 5.79 -9.09
CA GLU A 453 -7.91 7.04 -9.05
C GLU A 453 -8.41 7.26 -7.60
N THR A 454 -8.78 8.50 -7.26
CA THR A 454 -9.44 8.82 -5.99
C THR A 454 -10.96 8.77 -6.16
N MET A 455 -11.59 7.87 -5.43
CA MET A 455 -13.02 7.99 -5.13
C MET A 455 -13.15 8.85 -3.87
N ARG A 456 -14.08 9.83 -3.86
CA ARG A 456 -14.34 10.69 -2.70
C ARG A 456 -15.67 10.32 -2.03
N PRO A 457 -15.68 9.48 -0.97
CA PRO A 457 -16.91 9.02 -0.31
C PRO A 457 -17.75 10.11 0.36
N CYS A 458 -17.12 11.23 0.74
CA CYS A 458 -17.77 12.34 1.43
C CYS A 458 -18.65 13.14 0.45
N THR A 459 -19.82 12.59 0.14
CA THR A 459 -20.81 13.13 -0.80
C THR A 459 -21.95 13.81 -0.04
N ILE A 460 -22.73 14.65 -0.71
CA ILE A 460 -23.92 15.27 -0.10
C ILE A 460 -24.90 14.20 0.39
N GLU A 461 -25.08 13.12 -0.38
CA GLU A 461 -25.94 12.00 -0.02
C GLU A 461 -25.45 11.29 1.26
N ALA A 462 -24.14 11.09 1.40
CA ALA A 462 -23.56 10.54 2.62
C ALA A 462 -23.76 11.48 3.82
N ILE A 463 -23.58 12.80 3.64
CA ILE A 463 -23.75 13.79 4.72
C ILE A 463 -25.22 13.97 5.12
N GLU A 464 -26.15 13.96 4.17
CA GLU A 464 -27.59 13.96 4.46
C GLU A 464 -27.98 12.74 5.29
N TRP A 465 -27.47 11.56 4.95
CA TRP A 465 -27.67 10.37 5.76
C TRP A 465 -27.02 10.50 7.15
N CYS A 466 -25.78 11.00 7.25
CA CYS A 466 -25.13 11.20 8.55
C CYS A 466 -25.95 12.11 9.47
N LYS A 467 -26.44 13.24 8.94
CA LYS A 467 -27.32 14.17 9.67
C LYS A 467 -28.60 13.47 10.12
N SER A 468 -29.23 12.68 9.25
CA SER A 468 -30.46 11.95 9.58
C SER A 468 -30.30 10.93 10.70
N MET A 469 -29.11 10.34 10.83
CA MET A 469 -28.80 9.36 11.87
C MET A 469 -28.62 10.01 13.25
N LEU A 470 -28.33 11.31 13.30
CA LEU A 470 -28.15 12.08 14.54
C LEU A 470 -29.39 12.90 14.91
N ASP A 471 -30.34 13.07 13.99
CA ASP A 471 -31.57 13.80 14.23
C ASP A 471 -32.66 12.88 14.83
N PRO A 472 -33.11 13.13 16.08
CA PRO A 472 -34.14 12.31 16.73
C PRO A 472 -35.52 12.43 16.09
N THR A 473 -35.76 13.46 15.27
CA THR A 473 -37.04 13.68 14.59
C THR A 473 -37.19 12.85 13.31
N VAL A 474 -36.10 12.29 12.78
CA VAL A 474 -36.11 11.52 11.54
C VAL A 474 -36.43 10.04 11.80
N THR A 475 -37.40 9.51 11.06
CA THR A 475 -37.85 8.12 11.20
C THR A 475 -36.82 7.11 10.68
N GLN A 476 -36.89 5.86 11.15
CA GLN A 476 -36.03 4.77 10.65
C GLN A 476 -36.20 4.55 9.13
N GLY A 477 -37.43 4.65 8.61
CA GLY A 477 -37.69 4.55 7.18
C GLY A 477 -36.97 5.61 6.36
N GLN A 478 -36.97 6.87 6.83
CA GLN A 478 -36.26 7.98 6.19
C GLN A 478 -34.73 7.80 6.27
N ARG A 479 -34.20 7.38 7.44
CA ARG A 479 -32.77 7.06 7.60
C ARG A 479 -32.31 5.98 6.62
N LYS A 480 -33.09 4.90 6.49
CA LYS A 480 -32.82 3.82 5.51
C LYS A 480 -32.83 4.33 4.08
N HIS A 481 -33.82 5.15 3.71
CA HIS A 481 -33.89 5.74 2.36
C HIS A 481 -32.67 6.59 2.02
N LEU A 482 -32.27 7.48 2.94
CA LEU A 482 -31.09 8.32 2.76
C LEU A 482 -29.80 7.49 2.70
N MET A 483 -29.70 6.45 3.53
CA MET A 483 -28.59 5.50 3.47
C MET A 483 -28.48 4.85 2.09
N LEU A 484 -29.57 4.31 1.56
CA LEU A 484 -29.57 3.64 0.25
C LEU A 484 -29.22 4.60 -0.89
N LYS A 485 -29.59 5.88 -0.79
CA LYS A 485 -29.12 6.92 -1.72
C LYS A 485 -27.60 7.12 -1.64
N ALA A 486 -27.04 7.19 -0.43
CA ALA A 486 -25.60 7.32 -0.23
C ALA A 486 -24.84 6.10 -0.81
N PHE A 487 -25.36 4.88 -0.59
CA PHE A 487 -24.81 3.66 -1.19
C PHE A 487 -24.86 3.70 -2.73
N ALA A 488 -26.00 4.08 -3.31
CA ALA A 488 -26.14 4.17 -4.76
C ALA A 488 -25.16 5.20 -5.36
N ARG A 489 -24.99 6.35 -4.68
CA ARG A 489 -24.05 7.39 -5.09
C ARG A 489 -22.61 6.90 -5.04
N HIS A 490 -22.19 6.30 -3.93
CA HIS A 490 -20.84 5.74 -3.75
C HIS A 490 -20.55 4.68 -4.83
N ASN A 491 -21.43 3.69 -5.00
CA ASN A 491 -21.27 2.63 -6.00
C ASN A 491 -21.09 3.19 -7.42
N LYS A 492 -21.91 4.20 -7.78
CA LYS A 492 -21.80 4.88 -9.08
C LYS A 492 -20.44 5.56 -9.23
N LEU A 493 -20.00 6.32 -8.23
CA LEU A 493 -18.73 7.05 -8.28
C LEU A 493 -17.52 6.10 -8.32
N MET A 494 -17.54 5.03 -7.52
CA MET A 494 -16.51 3.99 -7.59
C MET A 494 -16.42 3.40 -9.00
N LYS A 495 -17.57 3.05 -9.60
CA LYS A 495 -17.59 2.51 -10.96
C LYS A 495 -17.09 3.50 -12.00
N GLU A 496 -17.39 4.79 -11.85
CA GLU A 496 -16.83 5.83 -12.71
C GLU A 496 -15.31 5.96 -12.55
N CYS A 497 -14.78 5.90 -11.33
CA CYS A 497 -13.35 5.98 -11.05
C CYS A 497 -12.59 4.78 -11.63
N GLU A 498 -13.06 3.55 -11.40
CA GLU A 498 -12.51 2.33 -12.02
C GLU A 498 -12.47 2.44 -13.56
N ASN A 499 -13.46 3.12 -14.14
CA ASN A 499 -13.57 3.35 -15.57
C ASN A 499 -12.75 4.53 -16.10
N GLY A 500 -11.83 5.07 -15.31
CA GLY A 500 -10.99 6.20 -15.73
C GLY A 500 -11.81 7.47 -15.96
N ARG A 501 -12.98 7.59 -15.29
CA ARG A 501 -13.86 8.76 -15.32
C ARG A 501 -13.92 9.46 -13.96
N GLY A 502 -12.95 9.20 -13.07
CA GLY A 502 -12.72 10.07 -11.91
C GLY A 502 -12.22 11.44 -12.34
N PHE A 503 -11.91 12.31 -11.37
CA PHE A 503 -11.48 13.67 -11.67
C PHE A 503 -10.20 14.10 -10.95
N ASP A 504 -9.83 13.45 -9.85
CA ASP A 504 -8.65 13.84 -9.06
C ASP A 504 -7.37 13.72 -9.87
N ARG A 505 -7.13 12.58 -10.55
CA ARG A 505 -5.94 12.45 -11.42
C ARG A 505 -6.01 13.37 -12.63
N HIS A 506 -7.20 13.64 -13.18
CA HIS A 506 -7.36 14.59 -14.28
C HIS A 506 -6.93 16.01 -13.83
N LEU A 507 -7.44 16.49 -12.69
CA LEU A 507 -7.07 17.80 -12.15
C LEU A 507 -5.58 17.88 -11.81
N LEU A 508 -4.99 16.81 -11.28
CA LEU A 508 -3.53 16.72 -11.09
C LEU A 508 -2.78 16.87 -12.42
N GLY A 509 -3.21 16.19 -13.48
CA GLY A 509 -2.59 16.33 -14.81
C GLY A 509 -2.63 17.78 -15.33
N LEU A 510 -3.73 18.49 -15.13
CA LEU A 510 -3.83 19.91 -15.49
C LEU A 510 -2.91 20.80 -14.63
N GLN A 511 -2.81 20.51 -13.33
CA GLN A 511 -1.93 21.21 -12.40
C GLN A 511 -0.45 21.04 -12.79
N LEU A 512 -0.04 19.81 -13.11
CA LEU A 512 1.32 19.48 -13.53
C LEU A 512 1.67 20.12 -14.87
N LEU A 513 0.74 20.18 -15.83
CA LEU A 513 0.94 20.90 -17.08
C LEU A 513 1.17 22.40 -16.88
N ALA A 514 0.46 23.01 -15.92
CA ALA A 514 0.69 24.42 -15.58
C ALA A 514 2.10 24.61 -15.01
N ARG A 515 2.53 23.71 -14.11
CA ARG A 515 3.88 23.69 -13.52
C ARG A 515 4.98 23.53 -14.58
N GLU A 516 4.87 22.55 -15.47
CA GLU A 516 5.84 22.30 -16.56
C GLU A 516 6.00 23.50 -17.49
N GLN A 517 4.92 24.25 -17.71
CA GLN A 517 4.94 25.44 -18.55
C GLN A 517 5.36 26.71 -17.81
N SER A 518 5.75 26.59 -16.53
CA SER A 518 6.09 27.72 -15.67
C SER A 518 4.98 28.79 -15.63
N LEU A 519 3.72 28.35 -15.77
CA LEU A 519 2.57 29.24 -15.65
C LEU A 519 2.29 29.54 -14.17
N PRO A 520 1.71 30.70 -13.84
CA PRO A 520 1.11 30.91 -12.53
C PRO A 520 0.11 29.79 -12.23
N MET A 521 0.15 29.28 -11.00
CA MET A 521 -0.75 28.21 -10.58
C MET A 521 -2.22 28.68 -10.75
N PRO A 522 -3.05 27.96 -11.53
CA PRO A 522 -4.43 28.37 -11.74
C PRO A 522 -5.20 28.52 -10.43
N GLU A 523 -6.06 29.55 -10.36
CA GLU A 523 -6.86 29.92 -9.18
C GLU A 523 -7.64 28.72 -8.59
N LEU A 524 -8.10 27.80 -9.44
CA LEU A 524 -8.78 26.56 -9.03
C LEU A 524 -8.00 25.77 -7.96
N PHE A 525 -6.68 25.67 -8.10
CA PHE A 525 -5.83 24.90 -7.18
C PHE A 525 -5.40 25.69 -5.95
N LEU A 526 -5.64 27.00 -5.95
CA LEU A 526 -5.37 27.92 -4.84
C LEU A 526 -6.63 28.21 -4.00
N ASP A 527 -7.81 27.91 -4.54
CA ASP A 527 -9.08 28.06 -3.84
C ASP A 527 -9.08 27.23 -2.54
N PRO A 528 -9.40 27.82 -1.37
CA PRO A 528 -9.59 27.08 -0.13
C PRO A 528 -10.49 25.83 -0.26
N ALA A 529 -11.45 25.84 -1.17
CA ALA A 529 -12.31 24.68 -1.46
C ALA A 529 -11.54 23.45 -1.97
N PHE A 530 -10.48 23.66 -2.76
CA PHE A 530 -9.65 22.57 -3.27
C PHE A 530 -9.01 21.80 -2.12
N THR A 531 -8.37 22.52 -1.20
CA THR A 531 -7.71 21.96 -0.01
C THR A 531 -8.70 21.40 1.01
N ARG A 532 -9.77 22.13 1.36
CA ARG A 532 -10.78 21.68 2.33
C ARG A 532 -11.50 20.40 1.89
N SER A 533 -11.63 20.17 0.59
CA SER A 533 -12.20 18.93 0.04
C SER A 533 -11.20 17.78 -0.10
N GLY A 534 -9.95 17.96 0.35
CA GLY A 534 -8.88 16.96 0.38
C GLY A 534 -7.81 17.11 -0.70
N GLY A 535 -7.97 18.03 -1.66
CA GLY A 535 -6.99 18.28 -2.72
C GLY A 535 -5.61 18.66 -2.18
N GLY A 536 -4.56 18.31 -2.92
CA GLY A 536 -3.17 18.58 -2.51
C GLY A 536 -2.68 17.69 -1.35
N GLY A 537 -3.33 16.55 -1.12
CA GLY A 537 -2.96 15.62 -0.06
C GLY A 537 -3.52 16.01 1.32
N ASN A 538 -4.73 16.57 1.37
CA ASN A 538 -5.36 17.08 2.59
C ASN A 538 -6.55 16.24 3.07
N PHE A 539 -6.59 14.95 2.72
CA PHE A 539 -7.67 14.07 3.14
C PHE A 539 -7.51 13.67 4.62
N VAL A 540 -8.49 14.04 5.45
CA VAL A 540 -8.53 13.65 6.87
C VAL A 540 -8.90 12.18 7.07
N LEU A 541 -9.47 11.53 6.05
CA LEU A 541 -9.66 10.09 5.99
C LEU A 541 -8.94 9.55 4.75
N SER A 542 -7.82 8.85 4.95
CA SER A 542 -7.09 8.18 3.87
C SER A 542 -7.37 6.68 3.92
N THR A 543 -8.18 6.17 2.99
CA THR A 543 -8.78 4.85 3.11
C THR A 543 -8.53 3.93 1.92
N SER A 544 -8.51 2.62 2.19
CA SER A 544 -8.45 1.61 1.13
C SER A 544 -8.94 0.24 1.60
N LEU A 545 -9.71 -0.43 0.74
CA LEU A 545 -9.93 -1.87 0.81
C LEU A 545 -8.66 -2.60 0.32
N VAL A 546 -8.17 -3.57 1.10
CA VAL A 546 -7.07 -4.49 0.69
C VAL A 546 -7.59 -5.86 0.25
N GLY A 547 -8.90 -5.96 0.01
CA GLY A 547 -9.55 -7.08 -0.64
C GLY A 547 -10.25 -8.04 0.31
N TYR A 548 -10.43 -9.27 -0.16
CA TYR A 548 -11.31 -10.27 0.45
C TYR A 548 -10.56 -11.52 0.97
N THR A 549 -9.24 -11.44 1.08
CA THR A 549 -8.36 -12.51 1.59
C THR A 549 -8.11 -12.30 3.09
N ARG A 550 -7.19 -13.09 3.67
CA ARG A 550 -6.75 -12.90 5.06
C ARG A 550 -5.72 -11.78 5.24
N ILE A 551 -5.26 -11.15 4.16
CA ILE A 551 -4.16 -10.19 4.23
C ILE A 551 -4.68 -8.83 4.69
N ALA A 552 -4.04 -8.29 5.73
CA ALA A 552 -4.30 -6.94 6.25
C ALA A 552 -3.11 -6.02 5.94
N GLY A 553 -3.34 -4.72 6.03
CA GLY A 553 -2.32 -3.70 5.85
C GLY A 553 -2.65 -2.44 6.62
N ALA A 554 -1.72 -1.50 6.65
CA ALA A 554 -1.85 -0.20 7.26
C ALA A 554 -0.93 0.80 6.55
N VAL A 555 -1.29 2.07 6.68
CA VAL A 555 -0.49 3.25 6.33
C VAL A 555 -0.67 4.27 7.45
N VAL A 556 0.21 5.27 7.52
CA VAL A 556 0.00 6.41 8.41
C VAL A 556 -1.02 7.41 7.80
N PRO A 557 -1.57 8.33 8.59
CA PRO A 557 -2.47 9.37 8.07
C PRO A 557 -1.79 10.26 7.01
N MET A 558 -2.57 10.72 6.03
CA MET A 558 -2.10 11.64 5.00
C MET A 558 -1.81 13.06 5.56
N VAL A 559 -2.57 13.47 6.58
CA VAL A 559 -2.38 14.74 7.30
C VAL A 559 -2.29 14.51 8.80
N LYS A 560 -1.69 15.47 9.51
CA LYS A 560 -1.50 15.39 10.97
C LYS A 560 -2.82 15.20 11.75
N HIS A 561 -3.90 15.86 11.30
CA HIS A 561 -5.22 15.84 11.93
C HIS A 561 -6.18 14.85 11.23
N GLY A 562 -5.65 13.75 10.71
CA GLY A 562 -6.42 12.76 9.97
C GLY A 562 -6.16 11.34 10.45
N TYR A 563 -6.79 10.41 9.74
CA TYR A 563 -6.70 8.97 9.97
C TYR A 563 -6.25 8.24 8.72
N GLY A 564 -5.42 7.21 8.88
CA GLY A 564 -5.18 6.19 7.86
C GLY A 564 -6.04 4.96 8.18
N ILE A 565 -6.93 4.55 7.27
CA ILE A 565 -7.87 3.45 7.53
C ILE A 565 -7.84 2.42 6.42
N ILE A 566 -7.28 1.26 6.74
CA ILE A 566 -7.15 0.14 5.79
C ILE A 566 -7.97 -1.03 6.32
N TYR A 567 -8.74 -1.69 5.45
CA TYR A 567 -9.60 -2.78 5.88
C TYR A 567 -9.63 -3.95 4.89
N ARG A 568 -9.86 -5.15 5.42
CA ARG A 568 -10.17 -6.37 4.66
C ARG A 568 -11.53 -6.91 5.05
N ILE A 569 -12.19 -7.59 4.11
CA ILE A 569 -13.56 -8.09 4.32
C ILE A 569 -13.63 -9.60 4.04
N ARG A 570 -14.00 -10.38 5.06
CA ARG A 570 -14.29 -11.81 4.93
C ARG A 570 -15.79 -12.07 5.08
N ASP A 571 -16.20 -13.32 4.85
CA ASP A 571 -17.60 -13.73 4.98
C ASP A 571 -18.15 -13.51 6.39
N ASP A 572 -17.32 -13.78 7.40
CA ASP A 572 -17.67 -13.80 8.82
C ASP A 572 -17.18 -12.57 9.60
N ARG A 573 -16.26 -11.76 9.05
CA ARG A 573 -15.64 -10.65 9.77
C ARG A 573 -15.15 -9.51 8.87
N ILE A 574 -14.90 -8.36 9.48
CA ILE A 574 -14.21 -7.22 8.88
C ILE A 574 -13.00 -6.90 9.77
N VAL A 575 -11.81 -6.73 9.20
CA VAL A 575 -10.63 -6.31 9.97
C VAL A 575 -10.24 -4.92 9.53
N VAL A 576 -10.08 -4.01 10.49
CA VAL A 576 -9.80 -2.59 10.28
C VAL A 576 -8.54 -2.19 11.01
N ALA A 577 -7.54 -1.74 10.26
CA ALA A 577 -6.40 -1.00 10.78
C ALA A 577 -6.71 0.50 10.70
N CYS A 578 -6.63 1.19 11.83
CA CYS A 578 -6.83 2.63 11.96
C CYS A 578 -5.57 3.24 12.56
N SER A 579 -5.00 4.26 11.91
CA SER A 579 -3.85 5.01 12.39
C SER A 579 -4.19 6.49 12.58
N ALA A 580 -3.52 7.13 13.53
CA ALA A 580 -3.62 8.54 13.86
C ALA A 580 -2.26 9.04 14.40
N TRP A 581 -2.15 10.34 14.67
CA TRP A 581 -0.97 10.93 15.32
C TRP A 581 -1.31 11.35 16.74
N LYS A 582 -0.58 10.84 17.74
CA LYS A 582 -0.79 11.16 19.16
C LYS A 582 -0.66 12.65 19.44
N SER A 583 0.19 13.34 18.69
CA SER A 583 0.39 14.78 18.79
C SER A 583 -0.78 15.62 18.25
N CYS A 584 -1.84 14.99 17.71
CA CYS A 584 -3.07 15.66 17.32
C CYS A 584 -4.21 15.30 18.30
N PRO A 585 -4.63 16.22 19.19
CA PRO A 585 -5.65 15.93 20.21
C PRO A 585 -7.04 15.66 19.62
N ASP A 586 -7.29 16.09 18.38
CA ASP A 586 -8.57 15.87 17.71
C ASP A 586 -8.72 14.41 17.24
N THR A 587 -7.61 13.70 17.00
CA THR A 587 -7.62 12.33 16.47
C THR A 587 -7.36 11.29 17.56
N ASP A 588 -7.93 10.10 17.36
CA ASP A 588 -7.92 8.99 18.33
C ASP A 588 -8.35 7.73 17.60
N ALA A 589 -7.37 6.89 17.24
CA ALA A 589 -7.59 5.73 16.38
C ALA A 589 -8.41 4.65 17.09
N GLU A 590 -8.16 4.45 18.38
CA GLU A 590 -8.84 3.47 19.24
C GLU A 590 -10.35 3.71 19.30
N ASN A 591 -10.75 4.91 19.71
CA ASN A 591 -12.17 5.22 19.88
C ASN A 591 -12.87 5.37 18.54
N PHE A 592 -12.18 5.86 17.49
CA PHE A 592 -12.73 5.88 16.15
C PHE A 592 -13.08 4.46 15.66
N CYS A 593 -12.19 3.48 15.88
CA CYS A 593 -12.42 2.10 15.47
C CYS A 593 -13.59 1.44 16.24
N LYS A 594 -13.69 1.68 17.55
CA LYS A 594 -14.82 1.21 18.37
C LYS A 594 -16.15 1.77 17.89
N GLU A 595 -16.19 3.07 17.60
CA GLU A 595 -17.38 3.75 17.09
C GLU A 595 -17.79 3.22 15.72
N LEU A 596 -16.83 2.97 14.83
CA LEU A 596 -17.06 2.33 13.54
C LEU A 596 -17.74 0.97 13.68
N PHE A 597 -17.29 0.14 14.61
CA PHE A 597 -17.88 -1.19 14.85
C PHE A 597 -19.30 -1.09 15.41
N GLN A 598 -19.59 -0.09 16.25
CA GLN A 598 -20.96 0.18 16.67
C GLN A 598 -21.84 0.58 15.49
N ILE A 599 -21.34 1.45 14.60
CA ILE A 599 -22.07 1.89 13.40
C ILE A 599 -22.34 0.75 12.43
N PHE A 600 -21.41 -0.22 12.29
CA PHE A 600 -21.68 -1.43 11.52
C PHE A 600 -22.95 -2.14 12.02
N GLN A 601 -23.08 -2.31 13.34
CA GLN A 601 -24.28 -2.91 13.92
C GLN A 601 -25.52 -2.04 13.71
N ASP A 602 -25.41 -0.73 13.87
CA ASP A 602 -26.51 0.22 13.69
C ASP A 602 -27.08 0.17 12.26
N ILE A 603 -26.22 0.08 11.25
CA ILE A 603 -26.64 -0.06 9.84
C ILE A 603 -27.41 -1.37 9.62
N ILE A 604 -26.94 -2.49 10.17
CA ILE A 604 -27.65 -3.78 10.03
C ILE A 604 -29.01 -3.74 10.76
N LYS A 605 -29.07 -3.16 11.96
CA LYS A 605 -30.35 -2.96 12.68
C LYS A 605 -31.32 -2.10 11.88
N LEU A 606 -30.83 -1.04 11.24
CA LEU A 606 -31.63 -0.17 10.36
C LEU A 606 -32.21 -0.94 9.16
N MET A 607 -31.45 -1.87 8.60
CA MET A 607 -31.93 -2.72 7.49
C MET A 607 -32.97 -3.75 7.93
N ALA A 608 -32.82 -4.33 9.13
CA ALA A 608 -33.70 -5.35 9.67
C ALA A 608 -35.06 -4.80 10.17
N THR A 609 -35.06 -3.64 10.82
CA THR A 609 -36.27 -3.06 11.45
C THR A 609 -37.28 -2.49 10.46
N ALA A 610 -36.85 -2.12 9.25
CA ALA A 610 -37.71 -1.56 8.21
C ALA A 610 -38.17 -2.60 7.17
N GLN A 611 -38.25 -3.87 7.56
CA GLN A 611 -38.97 -4.95 6.85
C GLN A 611 -40.29 -5.33 7.56
N MET A 612 -40.54 -4.74 8.74
CA MET A 612 -41.85 -4.66 9.39
C MET A 612 -42.42 -3.27 9.13
#